data_AF-A0A6V7HWB3-F1
#
_entry.id   AF-A0A6V7HWB3-F1
#
_cell.length_a   1.000
_cell.length_b   1.000
_cell.length_c   1.000
_cell.angle_alpha   90.00
_cell.angle_beta   90.00
_cell.angle_gamma   90.00
#
_symmetry.space_group_name_H-M   'P 1'
#
loop_
_entity.id
_entity.type
_entity.pdbx_description
1 polymer ?
#
loop_
_entity_poly.entity_id
_entity_poly.type
_entity_poly.pdbx_seq_one_letter_code
_entity_poly.pdbx_strand_id
1 'polypeptide(L)'
;YSRQLTIEEMEMIALLDPKAPSKCTPRMEQFREQIDLYESLYLEIEEMAPFRIFCSWFRVNLRPFKQSLLNTVCKWSSMFKKHLVERVTSSLTDLGNFIR
;
A
#
# COMPACT_ATOMS: atom_id res chain seq x y z
N TYR A 1 13.41 -10.73 -19.20
CA TYR A 1 13.51 -11.74 -18.14
C TYR A 1 13.77 -11.04 -16.81
N SER A 2 12.75 -10.87 -15.99
CA SER A 2 12.85 -10.35 -14.62
C SER A 2 12.74 -11.54 -13.66
N ARG A 3 13.90 -12.12 -13.30
CA ARG A 3 13.97 -13.15 -12.25
C ARG A 3 13.73 -12.46 -10.90
N GLN A 4 12.80 -12.98 -10.10
CA GLN A 4 12.65 -12.55 -8.71
C GLN A 4 13.86 -13.03 -7.91
N LEU A 5 14.46 -12.14 -7.12
CA LEU A 5 15.55 -12.46 -6.21
C LEU A 5 15.06 -13.40 -5.11
N THR A 6 15.87 -14.39 -4.75
CA THR A 6 15.63 -15.16 -3.53
C THR A 6 15.88 -14.30 -2.29
N ILE A 7 15.36 -14.73 -1.15
CA ILE A 7 15.58 -14.05 0.14
C ILE A 7 17.08 -13.94 0.44
N GLU A 8 17.82 -15.03 0.19
CA GLU A 8 19.28 -15.08 0.35
C GLU A 8 19.98 -14.06 -0.54
N GLU A 9 19.57 -13.93 -1.81
CA GLU A 9 20.14 -12.97 -2.75
C GLU A 9 19.83 -11.51 -2.32
N MET A 10 18.62 -11.25 -1.80
CA MET A 10 18.26 -9.93 -1.25
C MET A 10 19.08 -9.56 -0.01
N GLU A 11 19.31 -10.51 0.89
CA GLU A 11 20.09 -10.30 2.11
C GLU A 11 21.57 -10.07 1.79
N MET A 12 22.10 -10.80 0.81
CA MET A 12 23.46 -10.57 0.32
C MET A 12 23.62 -9.14 -0.23
N ILE A 13 22.69 -8.68 -1.06
CA ILE A 13 22.68 -7.30 -1.58
C ILE A 13 22.59 -6.29 -0.44
N ALA A 14 21.76 -6.54 0.57
CA ALA A 14 21.61 -5.67 1.74
C ALA A 14 22.89 -5.54 2.59
N LEU A 15 23.75 -6.58 2.61
CA LEU A 15 25.01 -6.58 3.34
C LEU A 15 26.18 -5.97 2.54
N LEU A 16 26.18 -6.14 1.22
CA LEU A 16 27.29 -5.76 0.35
C LEU A 16 27.16 -4.36 -0.27
N ASP A 17 25.94 -3.88 -0.50
CA ASP A 17 25.71 -2.58 -1.15
C ASP A 17 25.39 -1.49 -0.10
N PRO A 18 26.26 -0.49 0.09
CA PRO A 18 25.97 0.65 0.98
C PRO A 18 24.79 1.51 0.51
N LYS A 19 24.29 1.32 -0.72
CA LYS A 19 23.04 1.92 -1.24
C LYS A 19 21.82 1.00 -1.12
N ALA A 20 21.96 -0.20 -0.56
CA ALA A 20 20.83 -1.08 -0.37
C ALA A 20 19.77 -0.44 0.54
N PRO A 21 18.47 -0.63 0.26
CA PRO A 21 17.41 -0.13 1.13
C PRO A 21 17.52 -0.79 2.52
N SER A 22 17.73 0.01 3.56
CA SER A 22 17.71 -0.51 4.93
C SER A 22 16.31 -0.96 5.30
N LYS A 23 16.18 -2.12 5.97
CA LYS A 23 14.92 -2.57 6.57
C LYS A 23 14.53 -1.59 7.69
N CYS A 24 13.79 -0.54 7.37
CA CYS A 24 13.22 0.37 8.35
C CYS A 24 11.82 -0.10 8.70
N THR A 25 11.58 -0.38 9.98
CA THR A 25 10.21 -0.51 10.48
C THR A 25 9.53 0.86 10.32
N PRO A 26 8.42 0.94 9.57
CA PRO A 26 7.81 2.24 9.30
C PRO A 26 7.33 2.89 10.61
N ARG A 27 7.54 4.20 10.72
CA ARG A 27 7.07 5.01 11.85
C ARG A 27 5.57 5.23 11.73
N MET A 28 4.90 5.49 12.85
CA MET A 28 3.44 5.74 12.89
C MET A 28 3.01 6.84 11.93
N GLU A 29 3.76 7.94 11.85
CA GLU A 29 3.46 9.04 10.93
C GLU A 29 3.49 8.61 9.46
N GLN A 30 4.42 7.72 9.09
CA GLN A 30 4.50 7.20 7.72
C GLN A 30 3.27 6.35 7.39
N PHE A 31 2.76 5.56 8.35
CA PHE A 31 1.51 4.83 8.16
C PHE A 31 0.32 5.77 7.94
N ARG A 32 0.25 6.86 8.71
CA ARG A 32 -0.79 7.88 8.55
C ARG A 32 -0.73 8.53 7.17
N GLU A 33 0.46 8.98 6.74
CA GLU A 33 0.66 9.56 5.42
C GLU A 33 0.22 8.62 4.29
N GLN A 34 0.52 7.31 4.42
CA GLN A 34 0.06 6.33 3.44
C GLN A 34 -1.46 6.18 3.44
N ILE A 35 -2.10 6.14 4.62
CA ILE A 35 -3.56 6.06 4.71
C ILE A 35 -4.21 7.29 4.05
N ASP A 36 -3.73 8.49 4.37
CA ASP A 36 -4.23 9.75 3.81
C ASP A 36 -4.07 9.78 2.29
N LEU A 37 -2.94 9.28 1.76
CA LEU A 37 -2.70 9.12 0.33
C LEU A 37 -3.75 8.20 -0.33
N TYR A 38 -4.01 7.02 0.24
CA TYR A 38 -4.99 6.09 -0.34
C TYR A 38 -6.42 6.63 -0.25
N GLU A 39 -6.75 7.42 0.77
CA GLU A 39 -8.05 8.10 0.86
C GLU A 39 -8.19 9.20 -0.20
N SER A 40 -7.15 10.01 -0.41
CA SER A 40 -7.14 11.01 -1.48
C SER A 40 -7.26 10.35 -2.86
N LEU A 41 -6.53 9.26 -3.10
CA LEU A 41 -6.60 8.51 -4.36
C LEU A 41 -7.99 7.94 -4.59
N TYR A 42 -8.66 7.45 -3.54
CA TYR A 42 -10.02 6.95 -3.65
C TYR A 42 -10.96 8.02 -4.23
N LEU A 43 -10.91 9.24 -3.69
CA LEU A 43 -11.71 10.37 -4.14
C LEU A 43 -11.39 10.74 -5.61
N GLU A 44 -10.11 10.82 -5.96
CA GLU A 44 -9.68 11.12 -7.34
C GLU A 44 -10.20 10.07 -8.33
N ILE A 45 -10.12 8.79 -7.98
CA ILE A 45 -10.60 7.70 -8.82
C ILE A 45 -12.14 7.72 -8.91
N GLU A 46 -12.81 8.08 -7.83
CA GLU A 46 -14.27 8.22 -7.79
C GLU A 46 -14.76 9.32 -8.74
N GLU A 47 -13.99 10.38 -8.96
CA GLU A 47 -14.31 11.43 -9.93
C GLU A 47 -14.03 11.04 -11.39
N MET A 48 -13.30 9.94 -11.64
CA MET A 48 -12.98 9.52 -13.01
C MET A 48 -14.23 9.23 -13.84
N ALA A 49 -14.22 9.76 -15.06
CA ALA A 49 -15.28 9.55 -16.04
C ALA A 49 -15.43 8.06 -16.40
N PRO A 50 -16.67 7.55 -16.52
CA PRO A 50 -16.93 6.14 -16.84
C PRO A 50 -16.56 5.76 -18.28
N PHE A 51 -16.35 6.74 -19.16
CA PHE A 51 -15.97 6.53 -20.55
C PHE A 51 -15.00 7.62 -21.01
N ARG A 52 -14.17 7.27 -22.00
CA ARG A 52 -13.32 8.24 -22.70
C ARG A 52 -13.39 7.98 -24.20
N ILE A 53 -13.47 9.04 -25.00
CA ILE A 53 -13.46 8.97 -26.46
C ILE A 53 -12.06 9.35 -26.94
N PHE A 54 -11.47 8.51 -27.79
CA PHE A 54 -10.19 8.74 -28.45
C PHE A 54 -10.42 9.00 -29.93
N CYS A 55 -9.63 9.91 -30.51
CA CYS A 55 -9.66 10.28 -31.93
C CYS A 55 -11.06 10.68 -32.46
N SER A 56 -11.99 11.06 -31.59
CA SER A 56 -13.39 11.38 -31.92
C SER A 56 -14.25 10.21 -32.44
N TRP A 57 -13.77 8.96 -32.44
CA TRP A 57 -14.54 7.79 -32.91
C TRP A 57 -14.43 6.54 -32.02
N PHE A 58 -13.39 6.43 -31.18
CA PHE A 58 -13.16 5.23 -30.37
C PHE A 58 -13.53 5.45 -28.90
N ARG A 59 -14.70 4.97 -28.50
CA ARG A 59 -15.19 5.07 -27.12
C ARG A 59 -14.75 3.87 -26.29
N VAL A 60 -13.97 4.10 -25.24
CA VAL A 60 -13.54 3.09 -24.27
C VAL A 60 -14.40 3.17 -23.01
N ASN A 61 -14.84 2.00 -22.53
CA ASN A 61 -15.49 1.85 -21.23
C ASN A 61 -14.44 1.72 -20.12
N LEU A 62 -14.38 2.71 -19.24
CA LEU A 62 -13.42 2.77 -18.13
C LEU A 62 -13.98 2.24 -16.80
N ARG A 63 -15.28 1.91 -16.74
CA ARG A 63 -15.92 1.37 -15.53
C ARG A 63 -15.19 0.15 -14.93
N PRO A 64 -14.82 -0.90 -15.69
CA PRO A 64 -14.14 -2.06 -15.12
C PRO A 64 -12.74 -1.72 -14.61
N PHE A 65 -12.04 -0.80 -15.28
CA PHE A 65 -10.75 -0.30 -14.83
C PHE A 65 -10.89 0.48 -13.52
N LYS A 66 -11.80 1.47 -13.48
CA LYS A 66 -12.12 2.26 -12.28
C LYS A 66 -12.45 1.36 -11.10
N GLN A 67 -13.32 0.37 -11.29
CA GLN A 67 -13.70 -0.57 -10.23
C GLN A 67 -12.50 -1.38 -9.71
N SER A 68 -11.65 -1.89 -10.62
CA SER A 68 -10.48 -2.67 -10.24
C SER A 68 -9.46 -1.82 -9.47
N LEU A 69 -9.31 -0.56 -9.87
CA LEU A 69 -8.42 0.39 -9.22
C LEU A 69 -8.94 0.79 -7.83
N LEU A 70 -10.22 1.12 -7.70
CA LEU A 70 -10.88 1.38 -6.40
C LEU A 70 -10.72 0.19 -5.45
N ASN A 71 -10.97 -1.03 -5.94
CA ASN A 71 -10.79 -2.24 -5.13
C ASN A 71 -9.35 -2.39 -4.63
N THR A 72 -8.37 -2.04 -5.46
CA THR A 72 -6.95 -2.12 -5.10
C THR A 72 -6.62 -1.08 -4.02
N VAL A 73 -7.05 0.17 -4.20
CA VAL A 73 -6.85 1.26 -3.23
C VAL A 73 -7.52 0.93 -1.89
N CYS A 74 -8.77 0.46 -1.90
CA CYS A 74 -9.47 0.05 -0.68
C CYS A 74 -8.76 -1.09 0.07
N LYS A 75 -8.21 -2.07 -0.67
CA LYS A 75 -7.45 -3.18 -0.06
C LYS A 75 -6.22 -2.66 0.66
N TRP A 76 -5.45 -1.77 0.03
CA TRP A 76 -4.26 -1.19 0.66
C TRP A 76 -4.63 -0.33 1.87
N SER A 77 -5.60 0.57 1.75
CA SER A 77 -6.09 1.38 2.88
C SER A 77 -6.51 0.50 4.07
N SER A 78 -7.27 -0.57 3.80
CA SER A 78 -7.71 -1.52 4.83
C SER A 78 -6.55 -2.28 5.46
N MET A 79 -5.56 -2.70 4.67
CA MET A 79 -4.38 -3.41 5.14
C MET A 79 -3.55 -2.56 6.10
N PHE A 80 -3.30 -1.29 5.74
CA PHE A 80 -2.58 -0.35 6.60
C PHE A 80 -3.35 -0.08 7.92
N LYS A 81 -4.66 0.18 7.84
CA LYS A 81 -5.52 0.38 9.02
C LYS A 81 -5.51 -0.85 9.93
N LYS A 82 -5.68 -2.05 9.36
CA LYS A 82 -5.69 -3.31 10.11
C LYS A 82 -4.36 -3.55 10.84
N HIS A 83 -3.24 -3.39 10.15
CA HIS A 83 -1.91 -3.57 10.75
C HIS A 83 -1.69 -2.62 11.94
N LEU A 84 -2.16 -1.39 11.83
CA LEU A 84 -2.04 -0.38 12.88
C LEU A 84 -2.85 -0.79 14.13
N VAL A 85 -4.11 -1.21 13.94
CA VAL A 85 -4.97 -1.72 15.02
C VAL A 85 -4.35 -2.95 15.70
N GLU A 86 -3.89 -3.92 14.92
CA GLU A 86 -3.26 -5.14 15.44
C GLU A 86 -2.02 -4.81 16.25
N ARG A 87 -1.14 -3.94 15.74
CA ARG A 87 0.07 -3.52 16.45
C ARG A 87 -0.25 -2.84 17.78
N VAL A 88 -1.17 -1.87 17.79
CA VAL A 88 -1.54 -1.14 19.01
C VAL A 88 -2.17 -2.09 20.04
N THR A 89 -3.06 -2.98 19.60
CA THR A 89 -3.71 -3.96 20.47
C THR A 89 -2.70 -4.95 21.06
N SER A 90 -1.77 -5.45 20.23
CA SER A 90 -0.70 -6.34 20.66
C SER A 90 0.21 -5.66 21.69
N SER A 91 0.67 -4.44 21.40
CA SER A 91 1.54 -3.69 22.30
C SER A 91 0.87 -3.38 23.65
N LEU A 92 -0.43 -3.06 23.66
CA LEU A 92 -1.17 -2.83 24.90
C LEU A 92 -1.34 -4.12 25.72
N THR A 93 -1.59 -5.24 25.04
CA THR A 93 -1.70 -6.56 25.68
C THR A 93 -0.38 -6.99 26.31
N ASP A 94 0.73 -6.82 25.58
CA ASP A 94 2.07 -7.11 26.06
C ASP A 94 2.44 -6.25 27.28
N LEU A 95 2.09 -4.96 27.25
CA LEU A 95 2.30 -4.07 28.39
C LEU A 95 1.49 -4.50 29.61
N GLY A 96 0.22 -4.90 29.43
CA GLY A 96 -0.61 -5.42 30.50
C GLY A 96 -0.07 -6.72 31.11
N ASN A 97 0.50 -7.59 30.29
CA ASN A 97 1.16 -8.82 30.74
C ASN A 97 2.49 -8.55 31.46
N PHE A 98 3.23 -7.51 31.07
CA PHE A 98 4.49 -7.15 31.71
C PHE A 98 4.31 -6.56 33.12
N ILE A 99 3.24 -5.79 33.33
CA ILE A 99 2.94 -5.15 34.63
C ILE A 99 2.38 -6.17 35.65
N ARG A 100 1.87 -7.31 35.18
CA ARG A 100 1.27 -8.37 36.01
C ARG A 100 2.32 -9.38 36.49
#